data_AF-A0A9Y2AE31-F1
#
_entry.id   AF-A0A9Y2AE31-F1
#
_cell.length_a   1.000
_cell.length_b   1.000
_cell.length_c   1.000
_cell.angle_alpha   90.00
_cell.angle_beta   90.00
_cell.angle_gamma   90.00
#
_symmetry.space_group_name_H-M   'P 1'
#
loop_
_entity.id
_entity.type
_entity.pdbx_description
1 polymer ?
#
loop_
_entity_poly.entity_id
_entity_poly.type
_entity_poly.pdbx_seq_one_letter_code
_entity_poly.pdbx_strand_id
1 'polypeptide(L)'
;MIIEELAKKNAHAIPNAQIVKYYEAAIPQFCMELILTMQKKKNLSVLQEFILKFVNEDMESIDIISKFLGVNKSTVHSAIADLQATELVTVDIFNSKVKMNDKGKEALKEAALIIPEDVEYKVYMDGFTGKVYLDSKRKYRKKEIKDFDLVSIIPNIERPELTDLSFENVKIAINRFKNDNVFAKDKLEGDLISIPEMEKVYVEYNKVSVLVYMNKRTEDIELRIFDKHTRCQEYENILLHMYNNDTRIFEFDRKNNFDEIEDCPLLNLLPNEVIQGAKEFTQKSKEFEKQITQLQTQLTIIKEQTEDGFEEDEETATQQIRFLEKKIKEMENERKGADRILFTYDHRPLLIQALKEAKSSVLIISPWIKSGGLDNEVLDLIDQATKRNTRVIIGYGISKKEDSDRWIIDKLNDIKSRKYGKNLELIALNNTHEKVLIMDSEFMVITSFNWLSFKGDPQRGFRQETGYYTESAQCIAEMKKNLSHSQRLNIEL
;
A
#
# COMPACT_ATOMS: atom_id res chain seq x y z
N MET A 1 3.68 13.87 12.66
CA MET A 1 2.48 14.38 11.97
C MET A 1 1.55 13.21 11.77
N ILE A 2 0.28 13.38 12.07
CA ILE A 2 -0.73 12.33 11.84
C ILE A 2 -1.02 12.32 10.34
N ILE A 3 -1.11 11.15 9.72
CA ILE A 3 -1.30 10.99 8.27
C ILE A 3 -2.51 11.77 7.73
N GLU A 4 -3.53 11.97 8.57
CA GLU A 4 -4.72 12.79 8.29
C GLU A 4 -4.39 14.24 7.97
N GLU A 5 -3.45 14.85 8.71
CA GLU A 5 -3.01 16.23 8.45
C GLU A 5 -2.22 16.31 7.15
N LEU A 6 -1.42 15.29 6.85
CA LEU A 6 -0.67 15.17 5.59
C LEU A 6 -1.65 15.04 4.41
N ALA A 7 -2.71 14.24 4.55
CA ALA A 7 -3.76 14.08 3.55
C ALA A 7 -4.53 15.39 3.33
N LYS A 8 -4.94 16.08 4.40
CA LYS A 8 -5.61 17.39 4.31
C LYS A 8 -4.75 18.41 3.57
N LYS A 9 -3.46 18.51 3.90
CA LYS A 9 -2.52 19.42 3.23
C LYS A 9 -2.36 19.12 1.74
N ASN A 10 -2.42 17.85 1.35
CA ASN A 10 -2.21 17.40 -0.03
C ASN A 10 -3.52 17.04 -0.76
N ALA A 11 -4.69 17.42 -0.23
CA ALA A 11 -5.99 17.02 -0.78
C ALA A 11 -6.20 17.45 -2.24
N HIS A 12 -5.61 18.59 -2.62
CA HIS A 12 -5.70 19.17 -3.96
C HIS A 12 -4.35 19.13 -4.70
N ALA A 13 -3.42 18.27 -4.28
CA ALA A 13 -2.06 18.22 -4.85
C ALA A 13 -2.01 17.72 -6.30
N ILE A 14 -3.04 17.00 -6.76
CA ILE A 14 -3.17 16.51 -8.14
C ILE A 14 -4.44 17.11 -8.76
N PRO A 15 -4.33 17.87 -9.87
CA PRO A 15 -5.49 18.43 -10.57
C PRO A 15 -6.44 17.33 -11.05
N ASN A 16 -7.75 17.55 -10.88
CA ASN A 16 -8.82 16.60 -11.28
C ASN A 16 -8.79 15.24 -10.57
N ALA A 17 -7.93 15.03 -9.58
CA ALA A 17 -7.94 13.84 -8.75
C ALA A 17 -8.37 14.18 -7.31
N GLN A 18 -8.94 13.22 -6.62
CA GLN A 18 -9.29 13.33 -5.20
C GLN A 18 -8.59 12.24 -4.41
N ILE A 19 -8.15 12.57 -3.19
CA ILE A 19 -7.69 11.55 -2.26
C ILE A 19 -8.87 10.64 -1.95
N VAL A 20 -8.71 9.36 -2.27
CA VAL A 20 -9.69 8.31 -1.97
C VAL A 20 -9.29 7.49 -0.76
N LYS A 21 -7.99 7.37 -0.46
CA LYS A 21 -7.48 6.68 0.73
C LYS A 21 -6.15 7.29 1.17
N TYR A 22 -5.86 7.19 2.46
CA TYR A 22 -4.51 7.31 2.99
C TYR A 22 -4.28 6.26 4.07
N TYR A 23 -3.09 5.70 4.15
CA TYR A 23 -2.72 4.71 5.16
C TYR A 23 -1.20 4.70 5.38
N GLU A 24 -0.76 4.15 6.52
CA GLU A 24 0.66 3.96 6.80
C GLU A 24 1.12 2.59 6.31
N ALA A 25 2.18 2.58 5.50
CA ALA A 25 2.75 1.37 4.94
C ALA A 25 4.14 1.09 5.51
N ALA A 26 4.46 -0.20 5.61
CA ALA A 26 5.75 -0.71 6.02
C ALA A 26 6.53 -1.17 4.77
N ILE A 27 7.52 -0.37 4.37
CA ILE A 27 8.38 -0.61 3.20
C ILE A 27 9.56 -1.47 3.62
N PRO A 28 9.81 -2.61 2.95
CA PRO A 28 10.84 -3.56 3.34
C PRO A 28 12.25 -3.02 3.12
N GLN A 29 13.13 -3.32 4.06
CA GLN A 29 14.54 -2.99 4.09
C GLN A 29 15.30 -4.27 4.42
N PHE A 30 16.18 -4.72 3.54
CA PHE A 30 17.04 -5.86 3.82
C PHE A 30 18.14 -5.40 4.78
N CYS A 31 18.08 -5.86 6.02
CA CYS A 31 19.14 -5.70 7.01
C CYS A 31 20.16 -6.82 6.78
N MET A 32 21.38 -6.42 6.42
CA MET A 32 22.52 -7.30 6.17
C MET A 32 23.54 -7.09 7.30
N GLU A 33 23.80 -8.14 8.07
CA GLU A 33 24.90 -8.18 9.05
C GLU A 33 26.17 -8.55 8.25
N LEU A 34 27.01 -7.55 8.00
CA LEU A 34 28.23 -7.68 7.18
C LEU A 34 29.47 -7.63 8.06
N ILE A 35 30.47 -8.43 7.68
CA ILE A 35 31.84 -8.24 8.11
C ILE A 35 32.49 -7.26 7.13
N LEU A 36 33.05 -6.18 7.66
CA LEU A 36 33.71 -5.12 6.89
C LEU A 36 35.17 -5.03 7.33
N THR A 37 36.11 -5.17 6.41
CA THR A 37 37.53 -4.93 6.70
C THR A 37 37.81 -3.44 6.56
N MET A 38 38.11 -2.78 7.68
CA MET A 38 38.37 -1.34 7.75
C MET A 38 39.86 -1.07 7.97
N GLN A 39 40.41 -0.11 7.23
CA GLN A 39 41.77 0.38 7.35
C GLN A 39 41.85 1.47 8.43
N LYS A 40 42.08 1.08 9.68
CA LYS A 40 42.15 2.01 10.80
C LYS A 40 43.56 2.57 11.01
N LYS A 41 43.63 3.85 11.35
CA LYS A 41 44.86 4.49 11.84
C LYS A 41 44.91 4.29 13.35
N LYS A 42 45.81 3.45 13.84
CA LYS A 42 46.05 3.23 15.27
C LYS A 42 47.33 3.96 15.68
N ASN A 43 47.29 4.73 16.75
CA ASN A 43 48.49 5.40 17.24
C ASN A 43 49.56 4.37 17.64
N LEU A 44 50.82 4.67 17.30
CA LEU A 44 51.95 3.93 17.84
C LEU A 44 51.92 4.03 19.37
N SER A 45 52.21 2.94 20.06
CA SER A 45 52.47 3.06 21.50
C SER A 45 53.73 3.92 21.71
N VAL A 46 53.81 4.60 22.86
CA VAL A 46 54.96 5.43 23.22
C VAL A 46 56.27 4.63 23.05
N LEU A 47 56.28 3.37 23.50
CA LEU A 47 57.45 2.50 23.38
C LEU A 47 57.80 2.20 21.91
N GLN A 48 56.82 1.87 21.07
CA GLN A 48 57.05 1.63 19.64
C GLN A 48 57.55 2.88 18.91
N GLU A 49 56.98 4.04 19.21
CA GLU A 49 57.40 5.32 18.64
C GLU A 49 58.86 5.62 18.98
N PHE A 50 59.24 5.48 20.26
CA PHE A 50 60.63 5.68 20.68
C PHE A 50 61.57 4.67 20.03
N ILE A 51 61.20 3.38 19.96
CA ILE A 51 62.01 2.35 19.29
C ILE A 51 62.25 2.74 17.82
N LEU A 52 61.21 3.17 17.09
CA LEU A 52 61.35 3.61 15.70
C LEU A 52 62.23 4.87 15.58
N LYS A 53 62.13 5.84 16.51
CA LYS A 53 63.03 7.01 16.56
C LYS A 53 64.49 6.61 16.78
N PHE A 54 64.77 5.70 17.70
CA PHE A 54 66.12 5.20 17.93
C PHE A 54 66.69 4.52 16.69
N VAL A 55 65.92 3.65 16.03
CA VAL A 55 66.36 2.97 14.81
C VAL A 55 66.53 3.97 13.65
N ASN A 56 65.74 5.04 13.60
CA ASN A 56 65.91 6.12 12.61
C ASN A 56 67.21 6.94 12.81
N GLU A 57 67.70 7.04 14.05
CA GLU A 57 68.98 7.68 14.42
C GLU A 57 70.14 6.67 14.49
N ASP A 58 70.07 5.59 13.71
CA ASP A 58 71.08 4.52 13.59
C ASP A 58 71.38 3.74 14.89
N MET A 59 70.54 3.85 15.93
CA MET A 59 70.61 3.00 17.13
C MET A 59 69.86 1.68 16.91
N GLU A 60 70.53 0.73 16.26
CA GLU A 60 69.92 -0.55 15.85
C GLU A 60 69.96 -1.67 16.92
N SER A 61 70.73 -1.52 18.01
CA SER A 61 70.93 -2.60 18.99
C SER A 61 69.84 -2.64 20.06
N ILE A 62 69.18 -3.80 20.21
CA ILE A 62 68.12 -4.01 21.22
C ILE A 62 68.64 -3.75 22.65
N ASP A 63 69.89 -4.12 22.92
CA ASP A 63 70.52 -3.94 24.23
C ASP A 63 70.76 -2.47 24.58
N ILE A 64 71.12 -1.66 23.59
CA ILE A 64 71.33 -0.22 23.75
C ILE A 64 69.99 0.47 23.94
N ILE A 65 68.98 0.14 23.12
CA ILE A 65 67.63 0.68 23.21
C ILE A 65 67.02 0.39 24.58
N SER A 66 67.11 -0.86 25.07
CA SER A 66 66.60 -1.25 26.39
C SER A 66 67.27 -0.48 27.54
N LYS A 67 68.60 -0.32 27.50
CA LYS A 67 69.34 0.44 28.51
C LYS A 67 69.00 1.93 28.49
N PHE A 68 68.90 2.53 27.31
CA PHE A 68 68.61 3.96 27.15
C PHE A 68 67.20 4.30 27.64
N LEU A 69 66.21 3.48 27.26
CA LEU A 69 64.83 3.65 27.67
C LEU A 69 64.58 3.30 29.15
N GLY A 70 65.50 2.56 29.80
CA GLY A 70 65.34 2.09 31.17
C GLY A 70 64.25 1.03 31.32
N VAL A 71 63.95 0.28 30.25
CA VAL A 71 62.87 -0.72 30.19
C VAL A 71 63.48 -2.11 30.03
N ASN A 72 62.85 -3.13 30.63
CA ASN A 72 63.30 -4.52 30.53
C ASN A 72 63.36 -4.99 29.06
N LYS A 73 64.42 -5.73 28.70
CA LYS A 73 64.62 -6.35 27.39
C LYS A 73 63.40 -7.14 26.92
N SER A 74 62.71 -7.86 27.80
CA SER A 74 61.50 -8.63 27.44
C SER A 74 60.38 -7.74 26.87
N THR A 75 60.19 -6.55 27.44
CA THR A 75 59.18 -5.58 26.97
C THR A 75 59.57 -4.97 25.63
N VAL A 76 60.87 -4.68 25.45
CA VAL A 76 61.41 -4.19 24.16
C VAL A 76 61.29 -5.25 23.08
N HIS A 77 61.60 -6.52 23.38
CA HIS A 77 61.40 -7.64 22.47
C HIS A 77 59.94 -7.81 22.06
N SER A 78 59.00 -7.70 23.00
CA SER A 78 57.56 -7.75 22.70
C SER A 78 57.15 -6.63 21.75
N ALA A 79 57.58 -5.39 22.01
CA ALA A 79 57.25 -4.24 21.16
C ALA A 79 57.88 -4.35 19.75
N ILE A 80 59.10 -4.88 19.65
CA ILE A 80 59.76 -5.15 18.36
C ILE A 80 59.05 -6.27 17.60
N ALA A 81 58.59 -7.32 18.30
CA ALA A 81 57.83 -8.40 17.68
C ALA A 81 56.51 -7.89 17.07
N ASP A 82 55.81 -6.99 17.77
CA ASP A 82 54.61 -6.33 17.24
C ASP A 82 54.94 -5.48 15.99
N LEU A 83 56.03 -4.70 16.02
CA LEU A 83 56.49 -3.90 14.87
C LEU A 83 56.87 -4.78 13.67
N GLN A 84 57.52 -5.93 13.92
CA GLN A 84 57.91 -6.90 12.91
C GLN A 84 56.68 -7.59 12.29
N ALA A 85 55.67 -7.94 13.09
CA ALA A 85 54.41 -8.53 12.61
C ALA A 85 53.65 -7.56 11.69
N THR A 86 53.79 -6.24 11.90
CA THR A 86 53.26 -5.19 11.02
C THR A 86 54.21 -4.79 9.87
N GLU A 87 55.31 -5.51 9.67
CA GLU A 87 56.32 -5.30 8.61
C GLU A 87 57.05 -3.93 8.65
N LEU A 88 57.01 -3.22 9.77
CA LEU A 88 57.66 -1.90 9.91
C LEU A 88 59.17 -2.01 10.11
N VAL A 89 59.62 -3.12 10.69
CA VAL A 89 61.02 -3.38 10.99
C VAL A 89 61.41 -4.79 10.58
N THR A 90 62.68 -4.97 10.25
CA THR A 90 63.32 -6.27 10.09
C THR A 90 64.26 -6.51 11.26
N VAL A 91 64.24 -7.73 11.79
CA VAL A 91 65.06 -8.11 12.96
C VAL A 91 66.10 -9.13 12.51
N ASP A 92 67.37 -8.80 12.73
CA ASP A 92 68.45 -9.76 12.64
C ASP A 92 68.58 -10.47 13.99
N ILE A 93 68.06 -11.70 14.03
CA ILE A 93 68.01 -12.54 15.23
C ILE A 93 69.43 -12.87 15.72
N PHE A 94 70.39 -13.05 14.81
CA PHE A 94 71.75 -13.46 15.16
C PHE A 94 72.54 -12.31 15.77
N ASN A 95 72.27 -11.07 15.33
CA ASN A 95 73.00 -9.89 15.79
C ASN A 95 72.21 -9.02 16.77
N SER A 96 70.97 -9.39 17.12
CA SER A 96 70.06 -8.59 17.95
C SER A 96 69.96 -7.14 17.47
N LYS A 97 69.89 -6.97 16.14
CA LYS A 97 69.78 -5.68 15.47
C LYS A 97 68.41 -5.53 14.84
N VAL A 98 67.90 -4.31 14.85
CA VAL A 98 66.63 -3.94 14.23
C VAL A 98 66.89 -2.89 13.18
N LYS A 99 66.32 -3.09 11.99
CA LYS A 99 66.35 -2.13 10.88
C LYS A 99 64.95 -1.73 10.50
N MET A 100 64.77 -0.45 10.18
CA MET A 100 63.48 0.09 9.79
C MET A 100 63.29 0.01 8.27
N ASN A 101 62.09 -0.40 7.85
CA ASN A 101 61.67 -0.43 6.45
C ASN A 101 61.04 0.91 6.04
N ASP A 102 60.76 1.12 4.75
CA ASP A 102 60.12 2.35 4.27
C ASP A 102 58.71 2.55 4.87
N LYS A 103 57.93 1.47 5.05
CA LYS A 103 56.66 1.50 5.82
C LYS A 103 56.87 2.02 7.26
N GLY A 104 57.96 1.62 7.91
CA GLY A 104 58.30 2.06 9.26
C GLY A 104 58.63 3.55 9.34
N LYS A 105 59.33 4.09 8.33
CA LYS A 105 59.62 5.53 8.22
C LYS A 105 58.36 6.36 8.03
N GLU A 106 57.44 5.90 7.19
CA GLU A 106 56.14 6.56 7.00
C GLU A 106 55.27 6.51 8.25
N ALA A 107 55.19 5.34 8.91
CA ALA A 107 54.45 5.18 10.16
C ALA A 107 55.02 6.07 11.30
N LEU A 108 56.35 6.23 11.37
CA LEU A 108 57.00 7.13 12.30
C LEU A 108 56.70 8.60 12.00
N LYS A 109 56.69 9.00 10.71
CA LYS A 109 56.38 10.37 10.29
C LYS A 109 54.95 10.78 10.62
N GLU A 110 53.99 9.87 10.43
CA GLU A 110 52.56 10.09 10.71
C GLU A 110 52.17 9.75 12.16
N ALA A 111 53.10 9.23 12.96
CA ALA A 111 52.89 8.70 14.32
C ALA A 111 51.75 7.66 14.45
N ALA A 112 51.43 6.98 13.36
CA ALA A 112 50.28 6.09 13.26
C ALA A 112 50.58 4.84 12.42
N LEU A 113 50.01 3.72 12.86
CA LEU A 113 49.95 2.44 12.17
C LEU A 113 48.69 2.33 11.35
N ILE A 114 48.80 1.78 10.15
CA ILE A 114 47.65 1.44 9.32
C ILE A 114 47.40 -0.06 9.46
N ILE A 115 46.30 -0.44 10.09
CA ILE A 115 45.98 -1.84 10.39
C ILE A 115 44.59 -2.18 9.81
N PRO A 116 44.45 -3.29 9.06
CA PRO A 116 43.14 -3.81 8.70
C PRO A 116 42.46 -4.43 9.93
N GLU A 117 41.22 -4.04 10.20
CA GLU A 117 40.40 -4.58 11.29
C GLU A 117 39.04 -4.98 10.75
N ASP A 118 38.64 -6.22 10.97
CA ASP A 118 37.31 -6.70 10.63
C ASP A 118 36.30 -6.26 11.68
N VAL A 119 35.23 -5.60 11.23
CA VAL A 119 34.15 -5.12 12.08
C VAL A 119 32.82 -5.63 11.58
N GLU A 120 32.01 -6.15 12.50
CA GLU A 120 30.63 -6.53 12.21
C GLU A 120 29.74 -5.27 12.26
N TYR A 121 29.01 -5.01 11.18
CA TYR A 121 28.11 -3.86 11.11
C TYR A 121 26.86 -4.14 10.28
N LYS A 122 25.75 -3.48 10.68
CA LYS A 122 24.47 -3.57 9.99
C LYS A 122 24.41 -2.59 8.82
N VAL A 123 24.29 -3.13 7.63
CA VAL A 123 24.11 -2.37 6.38
C VAL A 123 22.72 -2.67 5.84
N TYR A 124 22.01 -1.64 5.39
CA TYR A 124 20.66 -1.78 4.84
C TYR A 124 20.69 -1.67 3.33
N MET A 125 19.85 -2.47 2.68
CA MET A 125 19.49 -2.29 1.27
C MET A 125 18.00 -2.04 1.18
N ASP A 126 17.64 -0.96 0.49
CA ASP A 126 16.26 -0.62 0.23
C ASP A 126 15.59 -1.68 -0.67
N GLY A 127 14.50 -2.31 -0.19
CA GLY A 127 13.86 -3.41 -0.88
C GLY A 127 13.09 -3.02 -2.14
N PHE A 128 13.00 -1.73 -2.47
CA PHE A 128 12.37 -1.23 -3.69
C PHE A 128 13.40 -0.83 -4.74
N THR A 129 14.40 -0.07 -4.31
CA THR A 129 15.38 0.60 -5.18
C THR A 129 16.73 -0.12 -5.26
N GLY A 130 17.02 -1.05 -4.33
CA GLY A 130 18.33 -1.69 -4.21
C GLY A 130 19.43 -0.77 -3.65
N LYS A 131 19.07 0.44 -3.22
CA LYS A 131 20.05 1.41 -2.70
C LYS A 131 20.59 0.96 -1.36
N VAL A 132 21.92 0.89 -1.27
CA VAL A 132 22.63 0.55 -0.02
C VAL A 132 22.82 1.80 0.83
N TYR A 133 22.54 1.69 2.12
CA TYR A 133 22.72 2.78 3.08
C TYR A 133 22.96 2.25 4.50
N LEU A 134 23.48 3.11 5.37
CA LEU A 134 23.59 2.86 6.81
C LEU A 134 22.64 3.82 7.53
N ASP A 135 22.06 3.36 8.63
CA ASP A 135 21.11 4.15 9.41
C ASP A 135 21.11 3.69 10.87
N SER A 136 20.94 4.64 11.78
CA SER A 136 20.84 4.41 13.22
C SER A 136 19.38 4.45 13.71
N LYS A 137 18.43 4.83 12.86
CA LYS A 137 17.01 4.86 13.21
C LYS A 137 16.45 3.45 13.41
N ARG A 138 15.63 3.31 14.45
CA ARG A 138 14.85 2.09 14.71
C ARG A 138 13.90 1.81 13.54
N LYS A 139 13.94 0.58 13.05
CA LYS A 139 13.02 0.02 12.05
C LYS A 139 12.06 -0.95 12.72
N TYR A 140 10.95 -1.24 12.04
CA TYR A 140 9.92 -2.15 12.54
C TYR A 140 10.24 -3.59 12.13
N ARG A 141 9.97 -4.54 13.03
CA ARG A 141 10.01 -5.97 12.71
C ARG A 141 8.61 -6.46 12.30
N LYS A 142 8.56 -7.58 11.58
CA LYS A 142 7.31 -8.19 11.08
C LYS A 142 6.23 -8.41 12.16
N LYS A 143 6.62 -8.67 13.41
CA LYS A 143 5.68 -8.83 14.54
C LYS A 143 5.01 -7.49 14.89
N GLU A 144 5.80 -6.42 14.96
CA GLU A 144 5.36 -5.09 15.35
C GLU A 144 4.46 -4.43 14.29
N ILE A 145 4.60 -4.80 13.02
CA ILE A 145 3.75 -4.28 11.93
C ILE A 145 2.26 -4.45 12.25
N LYS A 146 1.87 -5.61 12.82
CA LYS A 146 0.48 -5.89 13.19
C LYS A 146 0.03 -5.05 14.39
N ASP A 147 0.92 -4.81 15.35
CA ASP A 147 0.63 -4.06 16.56
C ASP A 147 0.44 -2.56 16.27
N PHE A 148 1.10 -2.05 15.21
CA PHE A 148 1.01 -0.65 14.77
C PHE A 148 0.07 -0.43 13.57
N ASP A 149 -0.73 -1.43 13.20
CA ASP A 149 -1.69 -1.36 12.09
C ASP A 149 -1.06 -0.89 10.76
N LEU A 150 0.18 -1.32 10.49
CA LEU A 150 0.91 -0.96 9.29
C LEU A 150 0.66 -1.98 8.17
N VAL A 151 0.51 -1.49 6.95
CA VAL A 151 0.39 -2.35 5.77
C VAL A 151 1.77 -2.80 5.31
N SER A 152 2.14 -4.07 5.57
CA SER A 152 3.38 -4.65 5.06
C SER A 152 3.34 -4.78 3.53
N ILE A 153 4.31 -4.19 2.87
CA ILE A 153 4.52 -4.37 1.43
C ILE A 153 5.63 -5.39 1.20
N ILE A 154 5.51 -6.20 0.14
CA ILE A 154 6.55 -7.14 -0.27
C ILE A 154 7.71 -6.40 -0.96
N PRO A 155 8.96 -6.90 -0.88
CA PRO A 155 10.07 -6.33 -1.62
C PRO A 155 9.82 -6.37 -3.13
N ASN A 156 10.29 -5.35 -3.86
CA ASN A 156 10.31 -5.33 -5.32
C ASN A 156 11.51 -6.09 -5.88
N ILE A 157 12.61 -6.13 -5.11
CA ILE A 157 13.84 -6.84 -5.45
C ILE A 157 13.95 -8.13 -4.64
N GLU A 158 14.65 -9.11 -5.19
CA GLU A 158 14.94 -10.37 -4.50
C GLU A 158 15.85 -10.14 -3.29
N ARG A 159 15.89 -11.14 -2.39
CA ARG A 159 16.74 -11.08 -1.21
C ARG A 159 18.21 -11.02 -1.67
N PRO A 160 18.99 -9.99 -1.27
CA PRO A 160 20.34 -9.81 -1.77
C PRO A 160 21.30 -10.86 -1.24
N GLU A 161 22.23 -11.26 -2.08
CA GLU A 161 23.41 -12.06 -1.74
C GLU A 161 24.66 -11.17 -1.71
N LEU A 162 25.78 -11.71 -1.21
CA LEU A 162 27.04 -10.96 -1.13
C LEU A 162 27.54 -10.51 -2.51
N THR A 163 27.26 -11.27 -3.56
CA THR A 163 27.62 -10.94 -4.95
C THR A 163 26.86 -9.74 -5.50
N ASP A 164 25.69 -9.43 -4.95
CA ASP A 164 24.86 -8.30 -5.39
C ASP A 164 25.33 -6.98 -4.77
N LEU A 165 26.20 -7.04 -3.76
CA LEU A 165 26.75 -5.86 -3.09
C LEU A 165 27.96 -5.30 -3.84
N SER A 166 27.76 -4.14 -4.46
CA SER A 166 28.88 -3.34 -4.95
C SER A 166 29.68 -2.75 -3.79
N PHE A 167 30.99 -3.03 -3.78
CA PHE A 167 31.96 -2.43 -2.85
C PHE A 167 31.87 -0.90 -2.83
N GLU A 168 31.73 -0.28 -4.00
CA GLU A 168 31.68 1.18 -4.12
C GLU A 168 30.41 1.75 -3.49
N ASN A 169 29.27 1.06 -3.63
CA ASN A 169 28.01 1.48 -3.02
C ASN A 169 28.08 1.43 -1.48
N VAL A 170 28.68 0.38 -0.93
CA VAL A 170 28.89 0.23 0.53
C VAL A 170 29.87 1.30 1.03
N LYS A 171 30.96 1.55 0.31
CA LYS A 171 31.93 2.61 0.65
C LYS A 171 31.28 4.00 0.67
N ILE A 172 30.49 4.34 -0.34
CA ILE A 172 29.73 5.59 -0.40
C ILE A 172 28.75 5.69 0.78
N ALA A 173 28.03 4.60 1.09
CA ALA A 173 27.09 4.55 2.20
C ALA A 173 27.78 4.80 3.56
N ILE A 174 28.93 4.17 3.81
CA ILE A 174 29.73 4.37 5.02
C ILE A 174 30.20 5.82 5.12
N ASN A 175 30.76 6.38 4.04
CA ASN A 175 31.27 7.76 4.04
C ASN A 175 30.16 8.79 4.27
N ARG A 176 28.99 8.59 3.66
CA ARG A 176 27.82 9.44 3.91
C ARG A 176 27.37 9.35 5.37
N PHE A 177 27.29 8.15 5.91
CA PHE A 177 26.87 7.93 7.29
C PHE A 177 27.82 8.57 8.33
N LYS A 178 29.13 8.53 8.07
CA LYS A 178 30.15 9.20 8.90
C LYS A 178 29.97 10.72 8.94
N ASN A 179 29.63 11.33 7.81
CA ASN A 179 29.42 12.78 7.72
C ASN A 179 28.17 13.22 8.49
N ASP A 180 27.10 12.42 8.42
CA ASP A 180 25.80 12.75 9.04
C ASP A 180 25.76 12.42 10.55
N ASN A 181 26.61 11.50 11.04
CA ASN A 181 26.64 11.07 12.44
C ASN A 181 28.02 11.28 13.09
N VAL A 182 28.27 12.51 13.52
CA VAL A 182 29.52 12.92 14.22
C VAL A 182 29.79 12.09 15.49
N PHE A 183 28.76 11.51 16.12
CA PHE A 183 28.84 10.75 17.37
C PHE A 183 28.92 9.21 17.20
N ALA A 184 28.84 8.66 15.98
CA ALA A 184 28.93 7.21 15.72
C ALA A 184 30.37 6.77 15.35
N LYS A 185 31.36 7.37 16.01
CA LYS A 185 32.73 7.53 15.49
C LYS A 185 33.75 6.43 15.83
N ASP A 186 33.33 5.28 16.35
CA ASP A 186 34.29 4.32 16.94
C ASP A 186 34.44 3.01 16.14
N LYS A 187 33.35 2.46 15.58
CA LYS A 187 33.41 1.15 14.92
C LYS A 187 33.83 1.21 13.45
N LEU A 188 33.33 2.19 12.70
CA LEU A 188 33.57 2.33 11.26
C LEU A 188 34.71 3.32 10.94
N GLU A 189 35.58 3.64 11.89
CA GLU A 189 36.74 4.49 11.63
C GLU A 189 37.64 3.90 10.51
N GLY A 190 38.32 4.76 9.75
CA GLY A 190 39.21 4.33 8.67
C GLY A 190 38.52 4.13 7.32
N ASP A 191 39.25 3.59 6.33
CA ASP A 191 38.75 3.37 4.98
C ASP A 191 38.30 1.92 4.76
N LEU A 192 37.21 1.69 4.03
CA LEU A 192 36.79 0.32 3.70
C LEU A 192 37.80 -0.32 2.73
N ILE A 193 38.30 -1.52 3.05
CA ILE A 193 39.21 -2.31 2.22
C ILE A 193 38.45 -3.41 1.46
N SER A 194 37.62 -4.17 2.18
CA SER A 194 36.89 -5.32 1.64
C SER A 194 35.62 -5.61 2.44
N ILE A 195 34.74 -6.40 1.84
CA ILE A 195 33.53 -6.96 2.46
C ILE A 195 33.69 -8.48 2.41
N PRO A 196 34.34 -9.10 3.41
CA PRO A 196 34.68 -10.52 3.32
C PRO A 196 33.45 -11.43 3.38
N GLU A 197 32.46 -11.07 4.20
CA GLU A 197 31.37 -11.97 4.55
C GLU A 197 30.06 -11.22 4.85
N MET A 198 28.96 -11.92 4.58
CA MET A 198 27.60 -11.55 4.95
C MET A 198 27.01 -12.66 5.81
N GLU A 199 26.94 -12.44 7.12
CA GLU A 199 26.52 -13.48 8.06
C GLU A 199 25.02 -13.74 8.00
N LYS A 200 24.23 -12.65 7.92
CA LYS A 200 22.77 -12.75 8.00
C LYS A 200 22.09 -11.67 7.19
N VAL A 201 21.00 -12.06 6.54
CA VAL A 201 20.07 -11.14 5.87
C VAL A 201 18.66 -11.37 6.37
N TYR A 202 17.98 -10.33 6.81
CA TYR A 202 16.57 -10.39 7.21
C TYR A 202 15.85 -9.08 6.89
N VAL A 203 14.51 -9.12 6.87
CA VAL A 203 13.70 -7.94 6.50
C VAL A 203 13.28 -7.17 7.74
N GLU A 204 13.58 -5.88 7.76
CA GLU A 204 12.99 -4.87 8.64
C GLU A 204 12.22 -3.86 7.79
N TYR A 205 11.50 -2.93 8.43
CA TYR A 205 10.58 -2.05 7.69
C TYR A 205 10.71 -0.59 8.10
N ASN A 206 10.72 0.28 7.09
CA ASN A 206 10.54 1.72 7.26
C ASN A 206 9.06 2.06 7.12
N LYS A 207 8.58 2.95 7.99
CA LYS A 207 7.20 3.44 7.92
C LYS A 207 7.12 4.61 6.94
N VAL A 208 6.17 4.54 6.01
CA VAL A 208 5.84 5.64 5.08
C VAL A 208 4.34 5.93 5.12
N SER A 209 3.96 7.14 4.76
CA SER A 209 2.57 7.52 4.55
C SER A 209 2.24 7.44 3.07
N VAL A 210 1.21 6.69 2.71
CA VAL A 210 0.73 6.55 1.33
C VAL A 210 -0.58 7.28 1.19
N LEU A 211 -0.67 8.18 0.21
CA LEU A 211 -1.88 8.86 -0.21
C LEU A 211 -2.27 8.32 -1.59
N VAL A 212 -3.50 7.86 -1.71
CA VAL A 212 -4.06 7.28 -2.94
C VAL A 212 -5.05 8.28 -3.52
N TYR A 213 -4.80 8.67 -4.77
CA TYR A 213 -5.63 9.59 -5.53
C TYR A 213 -6.32 8.82 -6.63
N MET A 214 -7.60 9.13 -6.84
CA MET A 214 -8.35 8.65 -7.99
C MET A 214 -8.61 9.83 -8.90
N ASN A 215 -8.21 9.73 -10.16
CA ASN A 215 -8.59 10.70 -11.17
C ASN A 215 -10.10 10.61 -11.40
N LYS A 216 -10.81 11.73 -11.24
CA LYS A 216 -12.28 11.76 -11.38
C LYS A 216 -12.77 11.51 -12.81
N ARG A 217 -11.88 11.58 -13.81
CA ARG A 217 -12.20 11.49 -15.24
C ARG A 217 -11.72 10.20 -15.89
N THR A 218 -10.54 9.71 -15.50
CA THR A 218 -9.95 8.50 -16.10
C THR A 218 -10.08 7.27 -15.21
N GLU A 219 -10.42 7.46 -13.93
CA GLU A 219 -10.40 6.42 -12.90
C GLU A 219 -9.02 5.77 -12.70
N ASP A 220 -7.96 6.42 -13.21
CA ASP A 220 -6.60 6.00 -12.95
C ASP A 220 -6.22 6.31 -11.50
N ILE A 221 -5.48 5.37 -10.92
CA ILE A 221 -4.93 5.50 -9.57
C ILE A 221 -3.58 6.20 -9.67
N GLU A 222 -3.43 7.28 -8.91
CA GLU A 222 -2.15 7.93 -8.66
C GLU A 222 -1.76 7.79 -7.19
N LEU A 223 -0.47 7.65 -6.92
CA LEU A 223 0.06 7.49 -5.56
C LEU A 223 0.95 8.67 -5.21
N ARG A 224 0.88 9.12 -3.96
CA ARG A 224 1.88 9.99 -3.35
C ARG A 224 2.39 9.38 -2.06
N ILE A 225 3.70 9.24 -1.97
CA ILE A 225 4.33 8.55 -0.83
C ILE A 225 5.24 9.52 -0.11
N PHE A 226 5.19 9.48 1.21
CA PHE A 226 5.96 10.37 2.06
C PHE A 226 6.69 9.58 3.15
N ASP A 227 8.00 9.81 3.27
CA ASP A 227 8.74 9.55 4.50
C ASP A 227 8.65 10.80 5.37
N LYS A 228 7.78 10.75 6.39
CA LYS A 228 7.42 11.87 7.27
C LYS A 228 6.86 13.07 6.49
N HIS A 229 7.73 13.98 6.05
CA HIS A 229 7.37 15.20 5.33
C HIS A 229 7.96 15.25 3.91
N THR A 230 8.84 14.31 3.58
CA THR A 230 9.58 14.29 2.33
C THR A 230 8.86 13.36 1.36
N ARG A 231 8.51 13.87 0.18
CA ARG A 231 7.90 13.07 -0.89
C ARG A 231 8.93 12.12 -1.48
N CYS A 232 8.58 10.84 -1.61
CA CYS A 232 9.41 9.77 -2.14
C CYS A 232 8.89 9.35 -3.52
N GLN A 233 9.21 10.14 -4.56
CA GLN A 233 8.74 9.89 -5.93
C GLN A 233 9.17 8.52 -6.49
N GLU A 234 10.37 8.07 -6.14
CA GLU A 234 10.90 6.77 -6.60
C GLU A 234 9.99 5.61 -6.18
N TYR A 235 9.45 5.65 -4.96
CA TYR A 235 8.53 4.63 -4.47
C TYR A 235 7.17 4.69 -5.17
N GLU A 236 6.73 5.86 -5.62
CA GLU A 236 5.42 6.04 -6.28
C GLU A 236 5.39 5.24 -7.59
N ASN A 237 6.44 5.40 -8.41
CA ASN A 237 6.57 4.70 -9.67
C ASN A 237 6.69 3.18 -9.47
N ILE A 238 7.48 2.75 -8.49
CA ILE A 238 7.69 1.34 -8.19
C ILE A 238 6.38 0.70 -7.75
N LEU A 239 5.65 1.30 -6.79
CA LEU A 239 4.37 0.78 -6.31
C LEU A 239 3.28 0.78 -7.39
N LEU A 240 3.24 1.76 -8.28
CA LEU A 240 2.33 1.77 -9.41
C LEU A 240 2.64 0.63 -10.41
N HIS A 241 3.91 0.42 -10.74
CA HIS A 241 4.33 -0.68 -11.64
C HIS A 241 4.01 -2.05 -11.03
N MET A 242 4.31 -2.20 -9.75
CA MET A 242 3.98 -3.34 -8.92
C MET A 242 2.47 -3.65 -8.90
N TYR A 243 1.64 -2.61 -8.74
CA TYR A 243 0.18 -2.73 -8.80
C TYR A 243 -0.32 -3.19 -10.18
N ASN A 244 0.22 -2.61 -11.26
CA ASN A 244 -0.17 -2.95 -12.63
C ASN A 244 0.23 -4.38 -13.04
N ASN A 245 1.22 -4.98 -12.37
CA ASN A 245 1.68 -6.35 -12.62
C ASN A 245 1.04 -7.38 -11.67
N ASP A 246 -0.20 -7.12 -11.19
CA ASP A 246 -0.97 -7.97 -10.28
C ASP A 246 -0.23 -8.40 -9.00
N THR A 247 0.79 -7.63 -8.61
CA THR A 247 1.53 -7.92 -7.41
C THR A 247 0.73 -7.33 -6.25
N ARG A 248 0.12 -8.22 -5.45
CA ARG A 248 -0.86 -7.92 -4.42
C ARG A 248 -0.32 -7.07 -3.25
N ILE A 249 -0.13 -5.78 -3.48
CA ILE A 249 0.78 -4.93 -2.69
C ILE A 249 0.08 -3.99 -1.74
N PHE A 250 -1.17 -3.70 -2.01
CA PHE A 250 -1.97 -2.88 -1.15
C PHE A 250 -2.87 -3.74 -0.28
N GLU A 251 -3.32 -3.18 0.83
CA GLU A 251 -4.33 -3.79 1.71
C GLU A 251 -5.65 -4.12 0.98
N PHE A 252 -5.80 -3.67 -0.27
CA PHE A 252 -6.85 -4.03 -1.22
C PHE A 252 -6.90 -5.55 -1.52
N ASP A 253 -5.81 -6.30 -1.28
CA ASP A 253 -5.68 -7.74 -1.60
C ASP A 253 -5.82 -8.70 -0.43
N ARG A 254 -6.00 -8.21 0.80
CA ARG A 254 -6.43 -9.08 1.90
C ARG A 254 -7.93 -9.38 1.75
N LYS A 255 -8.29 -10.05 0.66
CA LYS A 255 -9.43 -10.97 0.65
C LYS A 255 -9.20 -11.88 1.84
N ASN A 256 -10.07 -11.82 2.84
CA ASN A 256 -10.08 -12.86 3.86
C ASN A 256 -10.26 -14.19 3.12
N ASN A 257 -9.70 -15.30 3.61
CA ASN A 257 -9.85 -16.65 3.04
C ASN A 257 -11.32 -17.11 2.82
N PHE A 258 -12.32 -16.28 3.14
CA PHE A 258 -13.74 -16.48 2.87
C PHE A 258 -14.24 -15.85 1.55
N ASP A 259 -13.41 -15.06 0.85
CA ASP A 259 -13.75 -14.42 -0.42
C ASP A 259 -13.19 -15.20 -1.65
N GLU A 260 -12.77 -16.47 -1.47
CA GLU A 260 -12.11 -17.31 -2.51
C GLU A 260 -13.01 -17.80 -3.65
N ILE A 261 -14.31 -17.49 -3.67
CA ILE A 261 -15.17 -17.92 -4.78
C ILE A 261 -15.44 -16.73 -5.70
N GLU A 262 -14.54 -16.55 -6.66
CA GLU A 262 -14.70 -15.61 -7.80
C GLU A 262 -15.77 -16.04 -8.80
N ASP A 263 -16.34 -17.23 -8.66
CA ASP A 263 -17.50 -17.63 -9.46
C ASP A 263 -18.74 -16.92 -8.93
N CYS A 264 -19.25 -15.94 -9.68
CA CYS A 264 -20.64 -15.51 -9.60
C CYS A 264 -21.48 -16.50 -10.41
N PRO A 265 -21.98 -17.61 -9.85
CA PRO A 265 -22.56 -18.70 -10.65
C PRO A 265 -23.87 -18.25 -11.30
N LEU A 266 -24.50 -17.22 -10.72
CA LEU A 266 -25.69 -16.57 -11.24
C LEU A 266 -25.42 -15.69 -12.46
N LEU A 267 -24.16 -15.36 -12.78
CA LEU A 267 -23.84 -14.65 -14.01
C LEU A 267 -24.16 -15.50 -15.25
N ASN A 268 -24.01 -16.82 -15.15
CA ASN A 268 -24.36 -17.77 -16.21
C ASN A 268 -25.87 -17.84 -16.50
N LEU A 269 -26.72 -17.26 -15.64
CA LEU A 269 -28.17 -17.15 -15.85
C LEU A 269 -28.55 -15.90 -16.66
N LEU A 270 -27.65 -14.93 -16.83
CA LEU A 270 -27.89 -13.79 -17.71
C LEU A 270 -27.64 -14.21 -19.17
N PRO A 271 -28.52 -13.85 -20.12
CA PRO A 271 -28.25 -14.01 -21.54
C PRO A 271 -26.96 -13.29 -21.94
N ASN A 272 -26.20 -13.86 -22.87
CA ASN A 272 -24.94 -13.27 -23.35
C ASN A 272 -25.17 -11.87 -23.93
N GLU A 273 -26.36 -11.61 -24.48
CA GLU A 273 -26.78 -10.31 -25.01
C GLU A 273 -26.83 -9.23 -23.92
N VAL A 274 -27.26 -9.57 -22.70
CA VAL A 274 -27.30 -8.64 -21.55
C VAL A 274 -25.89 -8.36 -21.04
N ILE A 275 -25.04 -9.38 -20.96
CA ILE A 275 -23.65 -9.24 -20.53
C ILE A 275 -22.85 -8.41 -21.55
N GLN A 276 -23.02 -8.71 -22.83
CA GLN A 276 -22.37 -7.99 -23.92
C GLN A 276 -22.93 -6.57 -24.07
N GLY A 277 -24.24 -6.40 -23.95
CA GLY A 277 -24.92 -5.11 -23.91
C GLY A 277 -24.42 -4.23 -22.77
N ALA A 278 -24.24 -4.78 -21.57
CA ALA A 278 -23.66 -4.06 -20.44
C ALA A 278 -22.20 -3.63 -20.67
N LYS A 279 -21.39 -4.48 -21.32
CA LYS A 279 -20.00 -4.14 -21.69
C LYS A 279 -19.95 -3.05 -22.77
N GLU A 280 -20.76 -3.19 -23.82
CA GLU A 280 -20.86 -2.22 -24.91
C GLU A 280 -21.42 -0.87 -24.44
N PHE A 281 -22.43 -0.91 -23.57
CA PHE A 281 -22.98 0.28 -22.94
C PHE A 281 -21.94 0.95 -22.04
N THR A 282 -21.11 0.21 -21.31
CA THR A 282 -20.03 0.81 -20.50
C THR A 282 -19.02 1.56 -21.40
N GLN A 283 -18.67 1.01 -22.57
CA GLN A 283 -17.83 1.70 -23.54
C GLN A 283 -18.53 2.94 -24.15
N LYS A 284 -19.82 2.82 -24.50
CA LYS A 284 -20.63 3.95 -25.00
C LYS A 284 -20.90 5.01 -23.93
N SER A 285 -20.98 4.64 -22.65
CA SER A 285 -21.23 5.56 -21.53
C SER A 285 -20.08 6.55 -21.36
N LYS A 286 -18.83 6.14 -21.64
CA LYS A 286 -17.69 7.08 -21.69
C LYS A 286 -17.85 8.13 -22.79
N GLU A 287 -18.39 7.72 -23.95
CA GLU A 287 -18.65 8.62 -25.08
C GLU A 287 -19.86 9.54 -24.78
N PHE A 288 -20.92 9.01 -24.17
CA PHE A 288 -22.06 9.81 -23.69
C PHE A 288 -21.64 10.83 -22.62
N GLU A 289 -20.76 10.48 -21.69
CA GLU A 289 -20.24 11.41 -20.68
C GLU A 289 -19.42 12.54 -21.29
N LYS A 290 -18.58 12.23 -22.28
CA LYS A 290 -17.85 13.24 -23.04
C LYS A 290 -18.81 14.21 -23.74
N GLN A 291 -19.85 13.67 -24.37
CA GLN A 291 -20.86 14.48 -25.07
C GLN A 291 -21.71 15.30 -24.11
N ILE A 292 -22.19 14.73 -23.00
CA ILE A 292 -22.94 15.47 -21.97
C ILE A 292 -22.08 16.59 -21.38
N THR A 293 -20.81 16.33 -21.07
CA THR A 293 -19.87 17.35 -20.57
C THR A 293 -19.67 18.48 -21.58
N GLN A 294 -19.54 18.15 -22.86
CA GLN A 294 -19.45 19.15 -23.93
C GLN A 294 -20.72 20.00 -24.03
N LEU A 295 -21.90 19.37 -24.00
CA LEU A 295 -23.18 20.08 -24.05
C LEU A 295 -23.41 20.95 -22.80
N GLN A 296 -23.01 20.49 -21.62
CA GLN A 296 -23.07 21.27 -20.37
C GLN A 296 -22.12 22.46 -20.39
N THR A 297 -20.92 22.29 -20.96
CA THR A 297 -19.95 23.39 -21.14
C THR A 297 -20.49 24.43 -22.11
N GLN A 298 -21.06 24.00 -23.24
CA GLN A 298 -21.73 24.89 -24.21
C GLN A 298 -22.89 25.65 -23.58
N LEU A 299 -23.73 24.95 -22.81
CA LEU A 299 -24.85 25.55 -22.10
C LEU A 299 -24.38 26.58 -21.06
N THR A 300 -23.29 26.31 -20.35
CA THR A 300 -22.71 27.24 -19.37
C THR A 300 -22.19 28.50 -20.07
N ILE A 301 -21.46 28.35 -21.17
CA ILE A 301 -20.95 29.47 -21.97
C ILE A 301 -22.11 30.34 -22.50
N ILE A 302 -23.15 29.73 -23.05
CA ILE A 302 -24.30 30.47 -23.59
C ILE A 302 -25.06 31.18 -22.46
N LYS A 303 -25.21 30.56 -21.28
CA LYS A 303 -25.83 31.20 -20.10
C LYS A 303 -25.02 32.39 -19.60
N GLU A 304 -23.70 32.28 -19.53
CA GLU A 304 -22.82 33.38 -19.13
C GLU A 304 -22.87 34.54 -20.16
N GLN A 305 -22.91 34.22 -21.46
CA GLN A 305 -23.01 35.23 -22.53
C GLN A 305 -24.37 35.95 -22.57
N THR A 306 -25.46 35.26 -22.21
CA THR A 306 -26.79 35.87 -22.07
C THR A 306 -26.91 36.73 -20.80
N GLU A 307 -26.23 36.35 -19.71
CA GLU A 307 -26.21 37.15 -18.46
C GLU A 307 -25.36 38.44 -18.59
N ASP A 308 -24.27 38.41 -19.37
CA ASP A 308 -23.39 39.57 -19.58
C ASP A 308 -23.90 40.57 -20.64
N GLY A 309 -25.09 40.36 -21.22
CA GLY A 309 -25.78 41.35 -22.08
C GLY A 309 -25.15 41.56 -23.47
N PHE A 310 -24.42 40.57 -24.01
CA PHE A 310 -23.65 40.70 -25.26
C PHE A 310 -24.35 40.18 -26.53
N GLU A 311 -25.61 39.75 -26.49
CA GLU A 311 -26.28 39.20 -27.67
C GLU A 311 -27.41 40.10 -28.19
N GLU A 312 -27.32 40.46 -29.48
CA GLU A 312 -28.35 41.25 -30.20
C GLU A 312 -29.66 40.47 -30.44
N ASP A 313 -29.75 39.17 -30.07
CA ASP A 313 -30.92 38.29 -30.28
C ASP A 313 -31.20 37.34 -29.07
N GLU A 314 -31.72 37.87 -27.96
CA GLU A 314 -32.08 37.09 -26.74
C GLU A 314 -33.04 35.90 -27.02
N GLU A 315 -33.92 36.02 -28.02
CA GLU A 315 -34.84 34.94 -28.39
C GLU A 315 -34.12 33.70 -28.94
N THR A 316 -33.01 33.89 -29.66
CA THR A 316 -32.27 32.80 -30.32
C THR A 316 -31.45 32.00 -29.30
N ALA A 317 -30.79 32.67 -28.35
CA ALA A 317 -30.01 32.00 -27.31
C ALA A 317 -30.89 31.25 -26.29
N THR A 318 -32.06 31.81 -25.96
CA THR A 318 -33.04 31.12 -25.11
C THR A 318 -33.55 29.83 -25.75
N GLN A 319 -33.74 29.80 -27.07
CA GLN A 319 -34.11 28.59 -27.81
C GLN A 319 -32.98 27.55 -27.81
N GLN A 320 -31.72 27.98 -27.96
CA GLN A 320 -30.56 27.09 -27.92
C GLN A 320 -30.35 26.46 -26.53
N ILE A 321 -30.52 27.23 -25.44
CA ILE A 321 -30.46 26.71 -24.06
C ILE A 321 -31.50 25.60 -23.86
N ARG A 322 -32.77 25.86 -24.24
CA ARG A 322 -33.84 24.84 -24.10
C ARG A 322 -33.57 23.58 -24.91
N PHE A 323 -33.00 23.73 -26.11
CA PHE A 323 -32.63 22.59 -26.95
C PHE A 323 -31.52 21.75 -26.31
N LEU A 324 -30.47 22.39 -25.79
CA LEU A 324 -29.37 21.72 -25.09
C LEU A 324 -29.83 21.03 -23.81
N GLU A 325 -30.68 21.68 -23.00
CA GLU A 325 -31.26 21.08 -21.79
C GLU A 325 -32.09 19.84 -22.10
N LYS A 326 -32.91 19.89 -23.16
CA LYS A 326 -33.69 18.74 -23.62
C LYS A 326 -32.79 17.60 -24.08
N LYS A 327 -31.75 17.90 -24.87
CA LYS A 327 -30.81 16.91 -25.38
C LYS A 327 -29.98 16.24 -24.27
N ILE A 328 -29.53 17.01 -23.28
CA ILE A 328 -28.85 16.48 -22.08
C ILE A 328 -29.78 15.54 -21.33
N LYS A 329 -31.05 15.95 -21.11
CA LYS A 329 -32.04 15.13 -20.40
C LYS A 329 -32.39 13.84 -21.14
N GLU A 330 -32.48 13.87 -22.47
CA GLU A 330 -32.70 12.68 -23.29
C GLU A 330 -31.52 11.70 -23.17
N MET A 331 -30.27 12.20 -23.26
CA MET A 331 -29.06 11.38 -23.08
C MET A 331 -28.92 10.81 -21.66
N GLU A 332 -29.30 11.57 -20.63
CA GLU A 332 -29.33 11.09 -19.24
C GLU A 332 -30.38 10.01 -19.02
N ASN A 333 -31.52 10.07 -19.72
CA ASN A 333 -32.56 9.04 -19.66
C ASN A 333 -32.15 7.78 -20.43
N GLU A 334 -31.54 7.91 -21.60
CA GLU A 334 -30.93 6.79 -22.32
C GLU A 334 -29.84 6.09 -21.48
N ARG A 335 -29.13 6.85 -20.64
CA ARG A 335 -28.16 6.29 -19.69
C ARG A 335 -28.82 5.47 -18.56
N LYS A 336 -30.05 5.81 -18.17
CA LYS A 336 -30.72 5.19 -17.03
C LYS A 336 -31.32 3.81 -17.34
N GLY A 337 -31.85 3.60 -18.54
CA GLY A 337 -32.63 2.40 -18.90
C GLY A 337 -31.88 1.29 -19.66
N ALA A 338 -30.54 1.31 -19.70
CA ALA A 338 -29.75 0.29 -20.38
C ALA A 338 -29.08 -0.68 -19.38
N ASP A 339 -28.92 -1.95 -19.81
CA ASP A 339 -28.08 -2.91 -19.10
C ASP A 339 -26.68 -2.32 -18.92
N ARG A 340 -26.14 -2.36 -17.70
CA ARG A 340 -24.86 -1.70 -17.39
C ARG A 340 -24.04 -2.42 -16.34
N ILE A 341 -22.74 -2.20 -16.40
CA ILE A 341 -21.82 -2.63 -15.33
C ILE A 341 -21.93 -1.62 -14.19
N LEU A 342 -22.00 -2.14 -12.97
CA LEU A 342 -21.95 -1.37 -11.73
C LEU A 342 -20.58 -1.56 -11.08
N PHE A 343 -20.05 -0.49 -10.53
CA PHE A 343 -18.85 -0.49 -9.70
C PHE A 343 -19.21 -0.33 -8.23
N THR A 344 -18.24 -0.49 -7.33
CA THR A 344 -18.44 -0.57 -5.87
C THR A 344 -19.45 0.44 -5.32
N TYR A 345 -19.33 1.72 -5.71
CA TYR A 345 -20.12 2.79 -5.13
C TYR A 345 -21.52 2.94 -5.73
N ASP A 346 -21.80 2.30 -6.86
CA ASP A 346 -23.11 2.35 -7.51
C ASP A 346 -24.16 1.51 -6.78
N HIS A 347 -23.72 0.54 -5.99
CA HIS A 347 -24.60 -0.42 -5.32
C HIS A 347 -25.43 0.24 -4.22
N ARG A 348 -24.79 1.01 -3.32
CA ARG A 348 -25.50 1.59 -2.15
C ARG A 348 -26.68 2.49 -2.55
N PRO A 349 -26.56 3.40 -3.54
CA PRO A 349 -27.71 4.16 -4.05
C PRO A 349 -28.86 3.29 -4.55
N LEU A 350 -28.58 2.19 -5.26
CA LEU A 350 -29.62 1.29 -5.78
C LEU A 350 -30.34 0.53 -4.66
N LEU A 351 -29.64 0.12 -3.61
CA LEU A 351 -30.27 -0.47 -2.43
C LEU A 351 -31.24 0.51 -1.75
N ILE A 352 -30.78 1.75 -1.57
CA ILE A 352 -31.61 2.83 -0.99
C ILE A 352 -32.81 3.12 -1.89
N GLN A 353 -32.60 3.18 -3.20
CA GLN A 353 -33.66 3.40 -4.19
C GLN A 353 -34.71 2.29 -4.10
N ALA A 354 -34.30 1.02 -4.13
CA ALA A 354 -35.21 -0.11 -4.02
C ALA A 354 -36.06 -0.04 -2.75
N LEU A 355 -35.45 0.26 -1.60
CA LEU A 355 -36.17 0.36 -0.34
C LEU A 355 -37.05 1.61 -0.21
N LYS A 356 -36.84 2.66 -1.01
CA LYS A 356 -37.67 3.88 -1.01
C LYS A 356 -38.83 3.82 -2.01
N GLU A 357 -38.57 3.27 -3.20
CA GLU A 357 -39.42 3.44 -4.37
C GLU A 357 -40.24 2.20 -4.73
N ALA A 358 -39.85 1.01 -4.25
CA ALA A 358 -40.55 -0.23 -4.57
C ALA A 358 -42.03 -0.21 -4.17
N LYS A 359 -42.87 -0.63 -5.11
CA LYS A 359 -44.33 -0.64 -4.99
C LYS A 359 -44.87 -1.99 -4.55
N SER A 360 -44.19 -3.09 -4.88
CA SER A 360 -44.65 -4.46 -4.60
C SER A 360 -43.68 -5.25 -3.73
N SER A 361 -42.41 -5.37 -4.13
CA SER A 361 -41.43 -6.20 -3.45
C SER A 361 -39.99 -5.74 -3.65
N VAL A 362 -39.16 -5.95 -2.62
CA VAL A 362 -37.70 -5.85 -2.69
C VAL A 362 -37.11 -7.18 -2.25
N LEU A 363 -36.30 -7.81 -3.10
CA LEU A 363 -35.57 -9.04 -2.77
C LEU A 363 -34.08 -8.72 -2.63
N ILE A 364 -33.52 -9.06 -1.47
CA ILE A 364 -32.08 -8.88 -1.17
C ILE A 364 -31.51 -10.23 -0.77
N ILE A 365 -30.47 -10.66 -1.47
CA ILE A 365 -29.70 -11.86 -1.13
C ILE A 365 -28.27 -11.45 -0.84
N SER A 366 -27.74 -11.89 0.29
CA SER A 366 -26.36 -11.56 0.69
C SER A 366 -25.79 -12.65 1.60
N PRO A 367 -24.49 -13.00 1.52
CA PRO A 367 -23.92 -14.07 2.34
C PRO A 367 -23.99 -13.80 3.85
N TRP A 368 -23.87 -12.53 4.27
CA TRP A 368 -23.81 -12.15 5.67
C TRP A 368 -24.64 -10.91 5.96
N ILE A 369 -25.15 -10.84 7.19
CA ILE A 369 -25.76 -9.63 7.74
C ILE A 369 -24.80 -9.05 8.78
N LYS A 370 -24.27 -7.85 8.53
CA LYS A 370 -23.36 -7.14 9.44
C LYS A 370 -23.73 -5.67 9.54
N SER A 371 -23.42 -5.06 10.67
CA SER A 371 -23.64 -3.63 10.91
C SER A 371 -22.84 -2.73 9.97
N GLY A 372 -21.79 -3.28 9.34
CA GLY A 372 -21.00 -2.61 8.31
C GLY A 372 -21.73 -2.37 6.99
N GLY A 373 -22.82 -3.08 6.69
CA GLY A 373 -23.66 -2.87 5.51
C GLY A 373 -25.12 -2.51 5.87
N LEU A 374 -25.66 -3.19 6.89
CA LEU A 374 -27.00 -2.94 7.41
C LEU A 374 -26.96 -2.02 8.63
N ASP A 375 -26.70 -0.73 8.38
CA ASP A 375 -26.70 0.31 9.39
C ASP A 375 -28.11 0.80 9.74
N ASN A 376 -28.21 1.75 10.69
CA ASN A 376 -29.51 2.28 11.13
C ASN A 376 -30.30 2.95 10.00
N GLU A 377 -29.63 3.49 8.97
CA GLU A 377 -30.29 4.07 7.80
C GLU A 377 -31.05 2.98 7.03
N VAL A 378 -30.39 1.88 6.66
CA VAL A 378 -31.08 0.80 5.92
C VAL A 378 -32.16 0.15 6.76
N LEU A 379 -31.93 -0.05 8.07
CA LEU A 379 -32.93 -0.62 8.96
C LEU A 379 -34.21 0.24 9.01
N ASP A 380 -34.07 1.56 9.06
CA ASP A 380 -35.21 2.47 9.01
C ASP A 380 -35.91 2.42 7.63
N LEU A 381 -35.15 2.36 6.53
CA LEU A 381 -35.72 2.21 5.20
C LEU A 381 -36.50 0.90 5.01
N ILE A 382 -36.02 -0.20 5.60
CA ILE A 382 -36.75 -1.48 5.62
C ILE A 382 -38.07 -1.32 6.41
N ASP A 383 -38.04 -0.75 7.61
CA ASP A 383 -39.26 -0.51 8.41
C ASP A 383 -40.25 0.39 7.65
N GLN A 384 -39.77 1.45 6.99
CA GLN A 384 -40.60 2.30 6.13
C GLN A 384 -41.20 1.55 4.94
N ALA A 385 -40.44 0.71 4.25
CA ALA A 385 -40.93 -0.11 3.14
C ALA A 385 -42.07 -1.05 3.60
N THR A 386 -41.91 -1.71 4.74
CA THR A 386 -42.97 -2.59 5.27
C THR A 386 -44.26 -1.83 5.61
N LYS A 387 -44.15 -0.59 6.14
CA LYS A 387 -45.28 0.30 6.43
C LYS A 387 -46.02 0.76 5.17
N ARG A 388 -45.31 0.88 4.04
CA ARG A 388 -45.89 1.15 2.71
C ARG A 388 -46.55 -0.08 2.08
N ASN A 389 -46.59 -1.20 2.79
CA ASN A 389 -47.11 -2.48 2.33
C ASN A 389 -46.28 -3.12 1.19
N THR A 390 -45.00 -2.73 1.08
CA THR A 390 -44.02 -3.37 0.19
C THR A 390 -43.47 -4.63 0.88
N ARG A 391 -43.42 -5.75 0.15
CA ARG A 391 -42.86 -7.02 0.65
C ARG A 391 -41.32 -7.01 0.57
N VAL A 392 -40.64 -6.98 1.70
CA VAL A 392 -39.17 -7.01 1.78
C VAL A 392 -38.72 -8.42 2.14
N ILE A 393 -37.93 -9.04 1.26
CA ILE A 393 -37.46 -10.41 1.40
C ILE A 393 -35.94 -10.38 1.52
N ILE A 394 -35.41 -10.91 2.61
CA ILE A 394 -33.98 -10.98 2.88
C ILE A 394 -33.57 -12.44 3.01
N GLY A 395 -32.87 -12.95 2.00
CA GLY A 395 -32.18 -14.23 2.04
C GLY A 395 -30.73 -14.05 2.47
N TYR A 396 -30.27 -14.77 3.49
CA TYR A 396 -28.90 -14.63 3.98
C TYR A 396 -28.26 -15.94 4.43
N GLY A 397 -26.93 -16.09 4.28
CA GLY A 397 -26.14 -17.03 5.10
C GLY A 397 -24.86 -17.60 4.48
N ILE A 398 -23.92 -18.03 5.35
CA ILE A 398 -23.09 -19.27 5.32
C ILE A 398 -22.71 -19.64 6.76
N SER A 399 -22.68 -20.93 7.16
CA SER A 399 -22.31 -21.34 8.52
C SER A 399 -21.30 -22.50 8.64
N LYS A 400 -20.37 -22.32 9.60
CA LYS A 400 -19.97 -23.26 10.68
C LYS A 400 -19.50 -22.52 11.95
N LYS A 401 -19.27 -21.20 11.89
CA LYS A 401 -19.24 -20.26 13.01
C LYS A 401 -20.22 -19.12 12.74
N GLU A 402 -20.71 -18.48 13.78
CA GLU A 402 -21.70 -17.39 13.68
C GLU A 402 -21.03 -16.09 13.18
N ASP A 403 -21.00 -15.93 11.86
CA ASP A 403 -20.32 -14.80 11.22
C ASP A 403 -21.24 -13.59 10.94
N SER A 404 -22.55 -13.70 11.20
CA SER A 404 -23.50 -12.58 11.12
C SER A 404 -23.73 -11.95 12.49
N ASP A 405 -23.94 -10.64 12.50
CA ASP A 405 -24.16 -9.88 13.73
C ASP A 405 -25.54 -10.19 14.31
N ARG A 406 -25.59 -11.03 15.36
CA ARG A 406 -26.85 -11.45 16.02
C ARG A 406 -27.73 -10.25 16.40
N TRP A 407 -27.14 -9.19 16.94
CA TRP A 407 -27.87 -8.00 17.37
C TRP A 407 -28.55 -7.24 16.21
N ILE A 408 -28.03 -7.35 14.98
CA ILE A 408 -28.68 -6.80 13.79
C ILE A 408 -29.87 -7.67 13.37
N ILE A 409 -29.71 -8.99 13.45
CA ILE A 409 -30.79 -9.94 13.19
C ILE A 409 -31.93 -9.74 14.20
N ASP A 410 -31.60 -9.50 15.46
CA ASP A 410 -32.59 -9.17 16.49
C ASP A 410 -33.36 -7.89 16.15
N LYS A 411 -32.69 -6.83 15.67
CA LYS A 411 -33.38 -5.62 15.20
C LYS A 411 -34.32 -5.88 14.01
N LEU A 412 -33.94 -6.76 13.08
CA LEU A 412 -34.81 -7.15 11.98
C LEU A 412 -36.02 -7.96 12.48
N ASN A 413 -35.82 -8.84 13.45
CA ASN A 413 -36.90 -9.57 14.12
C ASN A 413 -37.83 -8.63 14.90
N ASP A 414 -37.29 -7.59 15.54
CA ASP A 414 -38.08 -6.55 16.18
C ASP A 414 -38.97 -5.84 15.16
N ILE A 415 -38.45 -5.46 13.99
CA ILE A 415 -39.25 -4.89 12.90
C ILE A 415 -40.34 -5.87 12.46
N LYS A 416 -39.99 -7.15 12.28
CA LYS A 416 -40.91 -8.22 11.90
C LYS A 416 -42.05 -8.44 12.92
N SER A 417 -41.81 -8.18 14.21
CA SER A 417 -42.82 -8.31 15.27
C SER A 417 -43.85 -7.17 15.31
N ARG A 418 -43.60 -6.06 14.60
CA ARG A 418 -44.49 -4.89 14.57
C ARG A 418 -45.72 -5.11 13.70
N LYS A 419 -46.70 -4.19 13.78
CA LYS A 419 -47.98 -4.22 13.04
C LYS A 419 -47.85 -4.54 11.54
N TYR A 420 -46.81 -4.04 10.87
CA TYR A 420 -46.57 -4.22 9.43
C TYR A 420 -45.47 -5.25 9.12
N GLY A 421 -44.92 -5.89 10.14
CA GLY A 421 -43.77 -6.78 10.02
C GLY A 421 -44.06 -8.09 9.27
N LYS A 422 -45.33 -8.44 9.03
CA LYS A 422 -45.73 -9.53 8.11
C LYS A 422 -45.20 -9.35 6.68
N ASN A 423 -44.86 -8.10 6.31
CA ASN A 423 -44.29 -7.76 5.01
C ASN A 423 -42.76 -7.92 4.98
N LEU A 424 -42.11 -8.31 6.09
CA LEU A 424 -40.68 -8.60 6.17
C LEU A 424 -40.45 -10.11 6.32
N GLU A 425 -39.80 -10.70 5.34
CA GLU A 425 -39.39 -12.11 5.35
C GLU A 425 -37.88 -12.22 5.51
N LEU A 426 -37.46 -12.94 6.55
CA LEU A 426 -36.06 -13.26 6.81
C LEU A 426 -35.88 -14.75 6.61
N ILE A 427 -35.04 -15.13 5.65
CA ILE A 427 -34.83 -16.52 5.25
C ILE A 427 -33.35 -16.83 5.43
N ALA A 428 -33.04 -17.70 6.40
CA ALA A 428 -31.70 -18.23 6.58
C ALA A 428 -31.44 -19.28 5.49
N LEU A 429 -30.64 -18.89 4.51
CA LEU A 429 -30.07 -19.75 3.50
C LEU A 429 -28.80 -20.42 4.07
N ASN A 430 -28.47 -21.62 3.60
CA ASN A 430 -27.25 -22.31 4.04
C ASN A 430 -26.00 -21.68 3.40
N ASN A 431 -25.17 -22.45 2.70
CA ASN A 431 -23.93 -21.98 2.08
C ASN A 431 -24.19 -21.09 0.83
N THR A 432 -24.80 -19.91 0.99
CA THR A 432 -25.05 -18.98 -0.13
C THR A 432 -24.00 -17.86 -0.20
N HIS A 433 -23.30 -17.78 -1.33
CA HIS A 433 -22.41 -16.65 -1.65
C HIS A 433 -23.09 -15.62 -2.58
N GLU A 434 -24.37 -15.79 -2.85
CA GLU A 434 -25.10 -15.04 -3.85
C GLU A 434 -25.39 -13.62 -3.38
N LYS A 435 -25.34 -12.67 -4.31
CA LYS A 435 -25.54 -11.26 -4.03
C LYS A 435 -26.42 -10.67 -5.10
N VAL A 436 -27.70 -10.59 -4.78
CA VAL A 436 -28.75 -10.21 -5.71
C VAL A 436 -29.61 -9.15 -5.07
N LEU A 437 -29.94 -8.11 -5.84
CA LEU A 437 -30.97 -7.13 -5.51
C LEU A 437 -32.01 -7.14 -6.63
N ILE A 438 -33.29 -7.28 -6.30
CA ILE A 438 -34.40 -7.13 -7.26
C ILE A 438 -35.41 -6.13 -6.70
N MET A 439 -35.81 -5.17 -7.52
CA MET A 439 -36.90 -4.24 -7.23
C MET A 439 -38.07 -4.54 -8.15
N ASP A 440 -39.20 -4.96 -7.57
CA ASP A 440 -40.45 -5.26 -8.30
C ASP A 440 -40.19 -6.14 -9.53
N SER A 441 -40.60 -5.69 -10.72
CA SER A 441 -40.18 -6.20 -12.04
C SER A 441 -39.48 -5.10 -12.84
N GLU A 442 -38.93 -4.10 -12.13
CA GLU A 442 -38.35 -2.88 -12.71
C GLU A 442 -36.85 -3.07 -12.97
N PHE A 443 -36.10 -3.58 -11.99
CA PHE A 443 -34.68 -3.89 -12.20
C PHE A 443 -34.17 -5.03 -11.32
N MET A 444 -33.04 -5.60 -11.75
CA MET A 444 -32.23 -6.55 -11.01
C MET A 444 -30.75 -6.20 -11.08
N VAL A 445 -30.03 -6.53 -10.00
CA VAL A 445 -28.57 -6.47 -9.92
C VAL A 445 -28.01 -7.81 -9.45
N ILE A 446 -27.03 -8.34 -10.19
CA ILE A 446 -26.20 -9.48 -9.79
C ILE A 446 -24.77 -8.97 -9.59
N THR A 447 -24.15 -9.23 -8.45
CA THR A 447 -22.89 -8.56 -8.11
C THR A 447 -21.94 -9.39 -7.25
N SER A 448 -20.70 -8.92 -7.14
CA SER A 448 -19.74 -9.31 -6.11
C SER A 448 -19.89 -8.50 -4.81
N PHE A 449 -20.64 -7.38 -4.84
CA PHE A 449 -20.91 -6.48 -3.71
C PHE A 449 -21.82 -7.08 -2.63
N ASN A 450 -21.33 -7.12 -1.39
CA ASN A 450 -22.08 -7.62 -0.24
C ASN A 450 -23.13 -6.63 0.31
N TRP A 451 -24.35 -6.67 -0.24
CA TRP A 451 -25.46 -5.77 0.11
C TRP A 451 -25.68 -5.51 1.61
N LEU A 452 -25.62 -6.54 2.45
CA LEU A 452 -26.02 -6.47 3.86
C LEU A 452 -24.86 -6.52 4.85
N SER A 453 -23.61 -6.56 4.37
CA SER A 453 -22.43 -6.57 5.24
C SER A 453 -21.34 -5.58 4.84
N PHE A 454 -21.45 -4.97 3.66
CA PHE A 454 -20.53 -3.95 3.18
C PHE A 454 -21.29 -2.71 2.72
N LYS A 455 -20.95 -1.53 3.28
CA LYS A 455 -21.57 -0.25 2.93
C LYS A 455 -21.02 0.37 1.65
N GLY A 456 -19.82 -0.01 1.22
CA GLY A 456 -19.10 0.69 0.15
C GLY A 456 -18.69 2.10 0.57
N ASP A 457 -18.30 2.29 1.84
CA ASP A 457 -17.86 3.60 2.34
C ASP A 457 -16.39 3.85 1.92
N PRO A 458 -16.10 4.85 1.07
CA PRO A 458 -14.73 5.16 0.64
C PRO A 458 -13.76 5.40 1.80
N GLN A 459 -14.28 5.82 2.97
CA GLN A 459 -13.47 6.16 4.15
C GLN A 459 -13.07 4.94 4.98
N ARG A 460 -13.72 3.77 4.79
CA ARG A 460 -13.51 2.56 5.61
C ARG A 460 -12.66 1.48 4.93
N GLY A 461 -12.15 1.77 3.74
CA GLY A 461 -11.35 0.86 2.93
C GLY A 461 -11.94 0.67 1.53
N PHE A 462 -11.06 0.47 0.55
CA PHE A 462 -11.44 0.26 -0.84
C PHE A 462 -11.55 -1.26 -1.11
N ARG A 463 -12.73 -1.70 -1.58
CA ARG A 463 -13.01 -3.06 -2.07
C ARG A 463 -13.58 -2.91 -3.47
N GLN A 464 -12.95 -3.51 -4.48
CA GLN A 464 -13.42 -3.43 -5.85
C GLN A 464 -14.50 -4.49 -6.06
N GLU A 465 -15.70 -4.03 -6.36
CA GLU A 465 -16.87 -4.87 -6.57
C GLU A 465 -17.47 -4.50 -7.92
N THR A 466 -17.78 -5.53 -8.70
CA THR A 466 -18.42 -5.42 -10.00
C THR A 466 -19.78 -6.08 -9.95
N GLY A 467 -20.78 -5.42 -10.53
CA GLY A 467 -22.12 -5.96 -10.71
C GLY A 467 -22.66 -5.71 -12.11
N TYR A 468 -23.75 -6.40 -12.44
CA TYR A 468 -24.51 -6.26 -13.66
C TYR A 468 -25.92 -5.82 -13.30
N TYR A 469 -26.33 -4.69 -13.86
CA TYR A 469 -27.67 -4.13 -13.76
C TYR A 469 -28.46 -4.46 -15.02
N THR A 470 -29.72 -4.86 -14.87
CA THR A 470 -30.64 -5.08 -15.98
C THR A 470 -32.09 -4.72 -15.62
N GLU A 471 -32.83 -4.20 -16.60
CA GLU A 471 -34.28 -3.93 -16.53
C GLU A 471 -35.09 -4.95 -17.36
N SER A 472 -34.43 -6.00 -17.87
CA SER A 472 -35.09 -7.02 -18.68
C SER A 472 -36.11 -7.80 -17.85
N ALA A 473 -37.40 -7.53 -18.08
CA ALA A 473 -38.51 -8.19 -17.40
C ALA A 473 -38.44 -9.73 -17.51
N GLN A 474 -37.95 -10.25 -18.64
CA GLN A 474 -37.74 -11.69 -18.83
C GLN A 474 -36.64 -12.22 -17.89
N CYS A 475 -35.47 -11.57 -17.84
CA CYS A 475 -34.36 -12.00 -16.97
C CYS A 475 -34.76 -11.92 -15.50
N ILE A 476 -35.50 -10.88 -15.12
CA ILE A 476 -36.02 -10.71 -13.76
C ILE A 476 -36.97 -11.85 -13.41
N ALA A 477 -37.91 -12.19 -14.30
CA ALA A 477 -38.86 -13.29 -14.09
C ALA A 477 -38.15 -14.65 -13.98
N GLU A 478 -37.17 -14.92 -14.84
CA GLU A 478 -36.37 -16.15 -14.82
C GLU A 478 -35.56 -16.25 -13.53
N MET A 479 -34.95 -15.15 -13.06
CA MET A 479 -34.24 -15.12 -11.79
C MET A 479 -35.17 -15.37 -10.61
N LYS A 480 -36.35 -14.74 -10.56
CA LYS A 480 -37.36 -14.99 -9.52
C LYS A 480 -37.81 -16.45 -9.51
N LYS A 481 -38.03 -17.05 -10.68
CA LYS A 481 -38.34 -18.48 -10.79
C LYS A 481 -37.20 -19.35 -10.27
N ASN A 482 -35.95 -19.01 -10.60
CA ASN A 482 -34.78 -19.73 -10.13
C ASN A 482 -34.59 -19.61 -8.60
N LEU A 483 -34.93 -18.46 -8.01
CA LEU A 483 -34.79 -18.17 -6.58
C LEU A 483 -35.93 -18.75 -5.71
N SER A 484 -37.12 -18.90 -6.27
CA SER A 484 -38.31 -19.47 -5.60
C SER A 484 -38.24 -21.00 -5.40
N HIS A 485 -37.28 -21.68 -6.04
CA HIS A 485 -37.09 -23.13 -5.88
C HIS A 485 -36.95 -23.57 -4.40
N SER A 486 -37.43 -24.78 -4.11
CA SER A 486 -37.49 -25.36 -2.76
C SER A 486 -36.13 -25.55 -2.09
N GLN A 487 -35.05 -25.64 -2.87
CA GLN A 487 -33.67 -25.73 -2.37
C GLN A 487 -33.05 -24.35 -2.06
N ARG A 488 -33.78 -23.25 -2.29
CA ARG A 488 -33.32 -21.87 -2.11
C ARG A 488 -34.23 -21.11 -1.16
N LEU A 489 -34.98 -20.11 -1.62
CA LEU A 489 -35.84 -19.33 -0.74
C LEU A 489 -37.14 -20.07 -0.37
N ASN A 490 -37.60 -21.02 -1.20
CA ASN A 490 -38.82 -21.81 -0.97
C ASN A 490 -40.07 -20.94 -0.70
N ILE A 491 -40.24 -19.87 -1.49
CA ILE A 491 -41.36 -18.93 -1.42
C ILE A 491 -41.78 -18.53 -2.84
N GLU A 492 -43.03 -18.09 -3.00
CA GLU A 492 -43.50 -17.47 -4.23
C GLU A 492 -42.92 -16.04 -4.35
N LEU A 493 -42.45 -15.65 -5.54
CA LEU A 493 -41.73 -14.39 -5.82
C LEU A 493 -42.32 -13.59 -6.97
#